data_AF-A0AA39NRG6-F1
#
_entry.id   AF-A0AA39NRG6-F1
#
_cell.length_a   1.000
_cell.length_b   1.000
_cell.length_c   1.000
_cell.angle_alpha   90.00
_cell.angle_beta   90.00
_cell.angle_gamma   90.00
#
_symmetry.space_group_name_H-M   'P 1'
#
loop_
_entity.id
_entity.type
_entity.pdbx_description
1 polymer ?
#
loop_
_entity_poly.entity_id
_entity_poly.type
_entity_poly.pdbx_seq_one_letter_code
_entity_poly.pdbx_strand_id
1 'polypeptide(L)'
;MNLLAHNIVVGKTRVYQALECQTIYLSTSSGHRTVDLFDDDSSVNLEGSSHVHNADGAQNTPTSGAATEIGAIRAPAHPMHSVPVNSGRKGGGQPALKTGSEKKVPKPHGQAGKDFLIAEKMGLAGSRKKRDRYNALLRSARDLTLNAHLPFERSWCDIPAASKATLFAVAQDVHPFLSHFENDWATEAIVHQYMKNKRKTLYKAGSLEKPKGYKYLKENAAKRDQSKSHKKTATKNYEANKLEHKKAKEYQRHLKRISRKVMEDEENEQEKGDEFIQGSSRDGDEDVDMADEENDNDIEGGN
;
A
#
# COMPACT_ATOMS: atom_id res chain seq x y z
N MET A 1 -1.87 76.06 7.38
CA MET A 1 -1.16 75.17 6.43
C MET A 1 -1.52 73.74 6.81
N ASN A 2 -2.42 73.12 6.04
CA ASN A 2 -2.95 71.77 6.29
C ASN A 2 -2.04 70.73 5.63
N LEU A 3 -1.33 69.94 6.44
CA LEU A 3 -0.58 68.78 5.97
C LEU A 3 -1.51 67.56 5.99
N LEU A 4 -1.92 67.14 4.80
CA LEU A 4 -2.66 65.91 4.51
C LEU A 4 -1.85 64.68 4.93
N ALA A 5 -2.35 63.94 5.91
CA ALA A 5 -1.83 62.62 6.28
C ALA A 5 -2.33 61.56 5.29
N HIS A 6 -1.43 61.08 4.44
CA HIS A 6 -1.69 59.95 3.55
C HIS A 6 -1.63 58.64 4.35
N ASN A 7 -2.79 57.99 4.54
CA ASN A 7 -2.88 56.62 5.05
C ASN A 7 -2.44 55.63 3.96
N ILE A 8 -1.21 55.13 4.06
CA ILE A 8 -0.73 54.01 3.24
C ILE A 8 -1.25 52.71 3.86
N VAL A 9 -2.31 52.17 3.26
CA VAL A 9 -2.78 50.81 3.51
C VAL A 9 -1.77 49.85 2.87
N VAL A 10 -0.81 49.36 3.65
CA VAL A 10 0.07 48.27 3.21
C VAL A 10 -0.74 46.98 3.23
N GLY A 11 -1.29 46.63 2.06
CA GLY A 11 -1.89 45.33 1.82
C GLY A 11 -0.89 44.22 2.16
N LYS A 12 -1.31 43.30 3.02
CA LYS A 12 -0.60 42.03 3.26
C LYS A 12 -0.73 41.17 2.00
N THR A 13 0.10 41.44 1.00
CA THR A 13 0.40 40.47 -0.04
C THR A 13 1.13 39.31 0.64
N ARG A 14 0.39 38.22 0.90
CA ARG A 14 0.98 36.89 1.05
C ARG A 14 1.72 36.60 -0.25
N VAL A 15 3.02 36.89 -0.27
CA VAL A 15 3.94 36.33 -1.25
C VAL A 15 4.00 34.85 -0.91
N TYR A 16 3.11 34.07 -1.52
CA TYR A 16 3.38 32.67 -1.74
C TYR A 16 4.60 32.64 -2.66
N GLN A 17 5.78 32.40 -2.09
CA GLN A 17 6.88 31.88 -2.88
C GLN A 17 6.36 30.59 -3.52
N ALA A 18 6.03 30.69 -4.80
CA ALA A 18 5.96 29.56 -5.69
C ALA A 18 7.36 28.95 -5.68
N LEU A 19 7.58 27.99 -4.78
CA LEU A 19 8.52 26.93 -5.07
C LEU A 19 7.94 26.22 -6.28
N GLU A 20 8.48 26.55 -7.44
CA GLU A 20 8.53 25.66 -8.60
C GLU A 20 9.26 24.39 -8.17
N CYS A 21 8.59 23.55 -7.39
CA CYS A 21 8.83 22.13 -7.44
C CYS A 21 8.42 21.74 -8.86
N GLN A 22 9.41 21.55 -9.72
CA GLN A 22 9.32 20.66 -10.87
C GLN A 22 8.78 19.33 -10.36
N THR A 23 7.46 19.25 -10.34
CA THR A 23 6.72 18.01 -10.21
C THR A 23 6.98 17.35 -11.54
N ILE A 24 7.95 16.44 -11.56
CA ILE A 24 8.01 15.41 -12.57
C ILE A 24 6.66 14.70 -12.47
N TYR A 25 5.73 15.13 -13.32
CA TYR A 25 4.55 14.39 -13.69
C TYR A 25 5.06 13.13 -14.37
N LEU A 26 5.33 12.09 -13.59
CA LEU A 26 5.16 10.74 -14.12
C LEU A 26 3.67 10.59 -14.36
N SER A 27 3.27 10.98 -15.57
CA SER A 27 2.04 10.54 -16.22
C SER A 27 2.10 9.01 -16.29
N THR A 28 1.71 8.34 -15.21
CA THR A 28 1.24 6.97 -15.32
C THR A 28 -0.12 7.07 -15.96
N SER A 29 -0.13 6.90 -17.28
CA SER A 29 -1.32 6.57 -18.06
C SER A 29 -2.20 5.60 -17.27
N SER A 30 -3.50 5.82 -17.38
CA SER A 30 -4.57 4.89 -17.05
C SER A 30 -4.28 3.50 -17.64
N GLY A 31 -3.47 2.71 -16.94
CA GLY A 31 -3.37 1.28 -17.13
C GLY A 31 -4.36 0.64 -16.17
N HIS A 32 -5.32 -0.09 -16.71
CA HIS A 32 -5.99 -1.15 -15.98
C HIS A 32 -4.95 -1.89 -15.14
N ARG A 33 -5.11 -1.86 -13.82
CA ARG A 33 -4.54 -2.92 -12.97
C ARG A 33 -5.38 -4.15 -13.24
N THR A 34 -5.03 -4.87 -14.30
CA THR A 34 -5.16 -6.31 -14.27
C THR A 34 -4.26 -6.78 -13.14
N VAL A 35 -4.88 -7.56 -12.30
CA VAL A 35 -4.28 -8.35 -11.24
C VAL A 35 -3.52 -9.49 -11.89
N ASP A 36 -2.37 -9.18 -12.46
CA ASP A 36 -1.48 -10.19 -13.01
C ASP A 36 -0.98 -11.04 -11.86
N LEU A 37 -1.51 -12.28 -11.85
CA LEU A 37 -0.86 -13.49 -11.40
C LEU A 37 0.67 -13.29 -11.30
N PHE A 38 1.18 -13.45 -10.09
CA PHE A 38 2.60 -13.73 -9.86
C PHE A 38 2.91 -15.10 -10.46
N ASP A 39 3.12 -15.17 -11.77
CA ASP A 39 3.94 -16.20 -12.40
C ASP A 39 5.40 -15.83 -12.15
N ASP A 40 5.94 -16.44 -11.10
CA ASP A 40 7.33 -16.40 -10.71
C ASP A 40 8.11 -17.34 -11.66
N ASP A 41 8.25 -16.94 -12.92
CA ASP A 41 9.10 -17.63 -13.90
C ASP A 41 10.51 -17.02 -13.83
N SER A 42 11.28 -17.47 -12.84
CA SER A 42 12.71 -17.24 -12.74
C SER A 42 13.46 -18.58 -12.68
N SER A 43 13.30 -19.37 -13.73
CA SER A 43 14.13 -20.55 -14.02
C SER A 43 15.09 -20.28 -15.19
N VAL A 44 16.06 -19.40 -14.97
CA VAL A 44 17.26 -19.39 -15.83
C VAL A 44 18.28 -20.35 -15.24
N ASN A 45 18.42 -21.49 -15.93
CA ASN A 45 19.48 -22.47 -15.76
C ASN A 45 20.84 -21.79 -15.91
N LEU A 46 21.64 -21.80 -14.85
CA LEU A 46 23.09 -21.60 -14.91
C LEU A 46 23.74 -22.95 -14.61
N GLU A 47 23.78 -23.79 -15.65
CA GLU A 47 24.71 -24.91 -15.70
C GLU A 47 26.12 -24.39 -15.99
N GLY A 48 27.10 -24.94 -15.26
CA GLY A 48 28.46 -25.11 -15.77
C GLY A 48 29.43 -23.93 -15.63
N SER A 49 30.05 -23.79 -14.47
CA SER A 49 31.47 -23.44 -14.46
C SER A 49 32.18 -24.01 -13.23
N SER A 50 32.77 -25.18 -13.43
CA SER A 50 33.79 -25.75 -12.57
C SER A 50 35.06 -24.88 -12.67
N HIS A 51 35.40 -24.17 -11.60
CA HIS A 51 36.77 -23.73 -11.39
C HIS A 51 37.26 -24.20 -10.02
N VAL A 52 38.20 -25.13 -10.08
CA VAL A 52 38.98 -25.69 -8.98
C VAL A 52 40.32 -24.95 -8.94
N HIS A 53 40.96 -24.94 -7.76
CA HIS A 53 42.31 -24.44 -7.43
C HIS A 53 42.39 -22.95 -7.05
N ASN A 54 43.16 -22.51 -6.05
CA ASN A 54 44.02 -23.16 -5.05
C ASN A 54 44.25 -22.15 -3.92
N ALA A 55 44.75 -22.66 -2.80
CA ALA A 55 45.37 -21.90 -1.72
C ALA A 55 46.51 -21.01 -2.23
N ASP A 56 46.72 -19.84 -1.61
CA ASP A 56 47.92 -19.52 -0.83
C ASP A 56 47.98 -18.03 -0.48
N GLY A 57 48.78 -17.74 0.54
CA GLY A 57 48.74 -16.52 1.32
C GLY A 57 49.15 -15.24 0.61
N ALA A 58 48.77 -14.13 1.21
CA ALA A 58 49.63 -12.95 1.33
C ALA A 58 49.13 -12.07 2.48
N GLN A 59 49.93 -12.03 3.54
CA GLN A 59 49.96 -10.90 4.45
C GLN A 59 50.39 -9.66 3.65
N ASN A 60 49.65 -8.56 3.72
CA ASN A 60 50.16 -7.25 3.34
C ASN A 60 49.71 -6.20 4.37
N THR A 61 50.75 -5.55 4.88
CA THR A 61 50.88 -4.54 5.92
C THR A 61 50.42 -3.14 5.45
N PRO A 62 50.39 -2.13 6.33
CA PRO A 62 49.61 -0.91 6.15
C PRO A 62 50.37 0.15 5.33
N THR A 63 49.72 0.69 4.30
CA THR A 63 50.25 1.83 3.55
C THR A 63 49.84 3.13 4.24
N SER A 64 50.80 3.64 5.01
CA SER A 64 50.99 5.04 5.36
C SER A 64 50.99 5.95 4.11
N GLY A 65 50.33 7.11 4.21
CA GLY A 65 50.75 8.31 3.49
C GLY A 65 49.76 8.86 2.46
N ALA A 66 49.00 9.87 2.86
CA ALA A 66 48.75 11.06 2.05
C ALA A 66 48.14 12.13 2.95
N ALA A 67 49.01 12.97 3.52
CA ALA A 67 48.62 14.25 4.10
C ALA A 67 48.17 15.15 2.95
N THR A 68 46.86 15.28 2.75
CA THR A 68 46.30 16.35 1.92
C THR A 68 46.18 17.60 2.78
N GLU A 69 47.14 18.48 2.56
CA GLU A 69 47.24 19.88 2.90
C GLU A 69 45.86 20.56 2.90
N ILE A 70 45.42 20.98 4.09
CA ILE A 70 44.21 21.75 4.32
C ILE A 70 44.50 23.18 3.84
N GLY A 71 44.16 23.46 2.59
CA GLY A 71 44.13 24.82 2.05
C GLY A 71 43.20 25.68 2.89
N ALA A 72 43.78 26.63 3.62
CA ALA A 72 43.07 27.63 4.39
C ALA A 72 42.28 28.56 3.45
N ILE A 73 41.03 28.21 3.17
CA ILE A 73 40.08 29.11 2.52
C ILE A 73 39.63 30.12 3.58
N ARG A 74 40.37 31.23 3.59
CA ARG A 74 40.10 32.48 4.30
C ARG A 74 38.64 32.89 4.07
N ALA A 75 37.82 32.76 5.11
CA ALA A 75 36.44 33.21 5.12
C ALA A 75 36.38 34.72 4.82
N PRO A 76 35.52 35.18 3.88
CA PRO A 76 35.22 36.60 3.74
C PRO A 76 34.50 37.08 5.01
N ALA A 77 35.13 38.00 5.72
CA ALA A 77 34.51 38.76 6.79
C ALA A 77 33.34 39.56 6.22
N HIS A 78 32.15 38.98 6.24
CA HIS A 78 30.94 39.71 5.93
C HIS A 78 30.68 40.73 7.04
N PRO A 79 30.49 42.01 6.70
CA PRO A 79 30.23 43.07 7.67
C PRO A 79 28.92 42.78 8.41
N MET A 80 29.04 42.69 9.73
CA MET A 80 27.95 42.63 10.69
C MET A 80 26.99 43.81 10.46
N HIS A 81 26.00 43.63 9.58
CA HIS A 81 24.84 44.50 9.57
C HIS A 81 24.02 44.14 10.80
N SER A 82 24.24 44.92 11.85
CA SER A 82 23.44 44.96 13.06
C SER A 82 21.97 45.17 12.67
N VAL A 83 21.23 44.07 12.55
CA VAL A 83 19.78 44.11 12.41
C VAL A 83 19.24 44.71 13.72
N PRO A 84 18.55 45.85 13.70
CA PRO A 84 17.98 46.43 14.91
C PRO A 84 16.99 45.43 15.51
N VAL A 85 17.27 45.02 16.74
CA VAL A 85 16.34 44.28 17.61
C VAL A 85 15.14 45.18 17.83
N ASN A 86 14.12 45.03 16.96
CA ASN A 86 12.83 45.66 17.12
C ASN A 86 12.05 44.89 18.21
N SER A 87 12.33 45.26 19.46
CA SER A 87 11.67 44.77 20.69
C SER A 87 10.22 45.29 20.84
N GLY A 88 9.64 45.89 19.80
CA GLY A 88 8.28 46.40 19.77
C GLY A 88 7.22 45.37 19.39
N ARG A 89 7.25 44.13 19.89
CA ARG A 89 6.13 43.19 19.70
C ARG A 89 5.01 43.53 20.70
N LYS A 90 4.31 44.63 20.42
CA LYS A 90 3.04 45.01 21.04
C LYS A 90 2.13 43.78 21.11
N GLY A 91 1.59 43.54 22.30
CA GLY A 91 0.76 42.40 22.64
C GLY A 91 -0.25 42.04 21.56
N GLY A 92 0.03 40.93 20.87
CA GLY A 92 -1.00 40.23 20.12
C GLY A 92 -1.98 39.69 21.16
N GLY A 93 -3.15 40.32 21.23
CA GLY A 93 -4.28 39.80 22.00
C GLY A 93 -4.42 38.33 21.65
N GLN A 94 -4.21 37.46 22.65
CA GLN A 94 -4.53 36.06 22.52
C GLN A 94 -6.00 36.01 22.09
N PRO A 95 -6.32 35.46 20.91
CA PRO A 95 -7.70 35.34 20.49
C PRO A 95 -8.39 34.55 21.59
N ALA A 96 -9.37 35.17 22.24
CA ALA A 96 -10.16 34.55 23.28
C ALA A 96 -10.73 33.26 22.70
N LEU A 97 -10.10 32.14 23.05
CA LEU A 97 -10.49 30.80 22.67
C LEU A 97 -11.91 30.65 23.20
N LYS A 98 -12.89 30.74 22.29
CA LYS A 98 -14.27 30.36 22.59
C LYS A 98 -14.24 28.87 22.91
N THR A 99 -14.08 28.55 24.19
CA THR A 99 -14.18 27.20 24.75
C THR A 99 -15.64 26.77 24.79
N GLY A 100 -16.33 26.81 23.65
CA GLY A 100 -17.46 25.92 23.45
C GLY A 100 -16.88 24.52 23.47
N SER A 101 -17.13 23.76 24.53
CA SER A 101 -16.63 22.39 24.69
C SER A 101 -17.33 21.48 23.67
N GLU A 102 -16.94 21.58 22.41
CA GLU A 102 -17.31 20.62 21.39
C GLU A 102 -16.87 19.24 21.90
N LYS A 103 -17.80 18.29 21.89
CA LYS A 103 -17.57 16.93 22.39
C LYS A 103 -16.45 16.30 21.56
N LYS A 104 -15.23 16.29 22.10
CA LYS A 104 -14.07 15.68 21.45
C LYS A 104 -14.27 14.17 21.37
N VAL A 105 -13.83 13.58 20.25
CA VAL A 105 -13.90 12.14 20.04
C VAL A 105 -12.78 11.46 20.82
N PRO A 106 -13.10 10.62 21.82
CA PRO A 106 -12.08 9.97 22.65
C PRO A 106 -11.26 8.96 21.86
N LYS A 107 -10.06 8.65 22.35
CA LYS A 107 -9.18 7.66 21.72
C LYS A 107 -9.80 6.26 21.84
N PRO A 108 -9.94 5.51 20.73
CA PRO A 108 -10.42 4.14 20.78
C PRO A 108 -9.43 3.23 21.53
N HIS A 109 -9.95 2.23 22.24
CA HIS A 109 -9.12 1.22 22.89
C HIS A 109 -8.40 0.35 21.85
N GLY A 110 -7.14 -0.01 22.13
CA GLY A 110 -6.32 -0.90 21.30
C GLY A 110 -5.29 -0.18 20.42
N GLN A 111 -4.71 -0.93 19.48
CA GLN A 111 -3.67 -0.49 18.56
C GLN A 111 -4.24 -0.27 17.15
N ALA A 112 -3.95 0.90 16.58
CA ALA A 112 -4.35 1.25 15.22
C ALA A 112 -3.79 0.24 14.18
N GLY A 113 -4.66 -0.22 13.29
CA GLY A 113 -4.36 -1.20 12.25
C GLY A 113 -4.36 -2.67 12.72
N LYS A 114 -4.42 -2.93 14.02
CA LYS A 114 -4.61 -4.27 14.58
C LYS A 114 -6.02 -4.43 15.15
N ASP A 115 -6.38 -3.55 16.09
CA ASP A 115 -7.64 -3.66 16.84
C ASP A 115 -8.72 -2.74 16.27
N PHE A 116 -8.33 -1.67 15.57
CA PHE A 116 -9.28 -0.78 14.90
C PHE A 116 -8.70 -0.16 13.62
N LEU A 117 -9.58 0.19 12.69
CA LEU A 117 -9.25 0.96 11.49
C LEU A 117 -9.37 2.46 11.78
N ILE A 118 -8.29 3.22 11.52
CA ILE A 118 -8.23 4.66 11.78
C ILE A 118 -9.36 5.39 11.05
N ALA A 119 -9.57 5.09 9.75
CA ALA A 119 -10.61 5.72 8.94
C ALA A 119 -12.03 5.47 9.48
N GLU A 120 -12.29 4.28 10.02
CA GLU A 120 -13.59 3.93 10.61
C GLU A 120 -13.83 4.71 11.90
N LYS A 121 -12.85 4.74 12.80
CA LYS A 121 -12.94 5.49 14.07
C LYS A 121 -12.98 7.00 13.89
N MET A 122 -12.46 7.52 12.77
CA MET A 122 -12.63 8.92 12.37
C MET A 122 -13.95 9.20 11.66
N GLY A 123 -14.80 8.19 11.41
CA GLY A 123 -16.07 8.37 10.68
C GLY A 123 -15.90 8.62 9.17
N LEU A 124 -14.71 8.33 8.63
CA LEU A 124 -14.32 8.55 7.24
C LEU A 124 -14.37 7.27 6.37
N ALA A 125 -14.87 6.16 6.91
CA ALA A 125 -15.14 4.94 6.15
C ALA A 125 -16.47 5.01 5.36
N GLY A 126 -16.64 4.09 4.40
CA GLY A 126 -17.93 3.79 3.74
C GLY A 126 -18.25 4.53 2.43
N SER A 127 -17.80 5.77 2.22
CA SER A 127 -18.08 6.54 0.99
C SER A 127 -16.81 6.93 0.25
N ARG A 128 -16.87 7.02 -1.09
CA ARG A 128 -15.76 7.50 -1.93
C ARG A 128 -15.28 8.90 -1.51
N LYS A 129 -16.18 9.85 -1.32
CA LYS A 129 -15.84 11.22 -0.88
C LYS A 129 -15.14 11.24 0.49
N LYS A 130 -15.58 10.39 1.43
CA LYS A 130 -14.95 10.28 2.76
C LYS A 130 -13.56 9.65 2.67
N ARG A 131 -13.40 8.62 1.82
CA ARG A 131 -12.10 8.00 1.51
C ARG A 131 -11.12 9.01 0.91
N ASP A 132 -11.58 9.85 -0.01
CA ASP A 132 -10.76 10.90 -0.63
C ASP A 132 -10.30 11.93 0.42
N ARG A 133 -11.20 12.36 1.32
CA ARG A 133 -10.84 13.21 2.46
C ARG A 133 -9.80 12.55 3.37
N TYR A 134 -9.98 11.27 3.70
CA TYR A 134 -8.99 10.53 4.49
C TYR A 134 -7.63 10.45 3.78
N ASN A 135 -7.61 10.18 2.48
CA ASN A 135 -6.38 10.16 1.69
C ASN A 135 -5.69 11.53 1.65
N ALA A 136 -6.44 12.63 1.58
CA ALA A 136 -5.89 13.98 1.67
C ALA A 136 -5.22 14.26 3.03
N LEU A 137 -5.84 13.80 4.12
CA LEU A 137 -5.25 13.85 5.46
C LEU A 137 -3.95 13.03 5.54
N LEU A 138 -3.96 11.80 4.99
CA LEU A 138 -2.78 10.95 4.94
C LEU A 138 -1.62 11.63 4.19
N ARG A 139 -1.86 12.23 3.03
CA ARG A 139 -0.82 12.93 2.26
C ARG A 139 -0.25 14.11 3.05
N SER A 140 -1.14 14.97 3.56
CA SER A 140 -0.72 16.16 4.30
C SER A 140 0.08 15.80 5.55
N ALA A 141 -0.35 14.78 6.31
CA ALA A 141 0.39 14.34 7.50
C ALA A 141 1.80 13.81 7.15
N ARG A 142 1.97 13.17 5.99
CA ARG A 142 3.29 12.74 5.50
C ARG A 142 4.18 13.94 5.19
N ASP A 143 3.64 14.92 4.47
CA ASP A 143 4.37 16.13 4.08
C ASP A 143 4.78 16.92 5.33
N LEU A 144 3.87 17.07 6.30
CA LEU A 144 4.16 17.69 7.59
C LEU A 144 5.23 16.91 8.39
N THR A 145 5.19 15.58 8.37
CA THR A 145 6.21 14.76 9.04
C THR A 145 7.59 14.96 8.43
N LEU A 146 7.66 15.06 7.10
CA LEU A 146 8.91 15.33 6.38
C LEU A 146 9.42 16.76 6.64
N ASN A 147 8.53 17.75 6.57
CA ASN A 147 8.87 19.16 6.80
C ASN A 147 9.28 19.45 8.25
N ALA A 148 8.71 18.72 9.21
CA ALA A 148 9.11 18.81 10.62
C ALA A 148 10.43 18.08 10.91
N HIS A 149 11.05 17.44 9.91
CA HIS A 149 12.28 16.67 10.05
C HIS A 149 12.24 15.65 11.20
N LEU A 150 11.09 14.99 11.39
CA LEU A 150 10.98 13.98 12.43
C LEU A 150 11.86 12.75 12.10
N PRO A 151 12.77 12.34 13.01
CA PRO A 151 13.66 11.21 12.76
C PRO A 151 12.84 9.91 12.77
N PHE A 152 12.63 9.32 11.59
CA PHE A 152 11.84 8.09 11.46
C PHE A 152 12.61 6.83 11.89
N GLU A 153 13.94 6.92 12.03
CA GLU A 153 14.81 5.87 12.52
C GLU A 153 14.57 5.56 14.01
N ARG A 154 14.13 6.56 14.77
CA ARG A 154 13.90 6.44 16.22
C ARG A 154 12.51 5.88 16.54
N SER A 155 12.36 5.33 17.74
CA SER A 155 11.04 4.96 18.27
C SER A 155 10.20 6.22 18.46
N TRP A 156 8.87 6.10 18.37
CA TRP A 156 7.99 7.24 18.60
C TRP A 156 8.18 7.83 20.01
N CYS A 157 8.41 6.99 21.02
CA CYS A 157 8.64 7.42 22.40
C CYS A 157 9.87 8.32 22.52
N ASP A 158 10.91 8.09 21.70
CA ASP A 158 12.20 8.79 21.78
C ASP A 158 12.20 10.13 21.03
N ILE A 159 11.15 10.44 20.28
CA ILE A 159 11.02 11.71 19.57
C ILE A 159 10.70 12.82 20.59
N PRO A 160 11.42 13.96 20.58
CA PRO A 160 11.18 15.07 21.48
C PRO A 160 9.72 15.53 21.46
N ALA A 161 9.16 15.75 22.65
CA ALA A 161 7.77 16.19 22.80
C ALA A 161 7.50 17.53 22.09
N ALA A 162 8.48 18.44 22.09
CA ALA A 162 8.38 19.72 21.40
C ALA A 162 8.13 19.55 19.89
N SER A 163 8.86 18.67 19.21
CA SER A 163 8.69 18.41 17.77
C SER A 163 7.33 17.79 17.45
N LYS A 164 6.83 16.90 18.32
CA LYS A 164 5.48 16.33 18.20
C LYS A 164 4.40 17.42 18.34
N ALA A 165 4.54 18.27 19.35
CA ALA A 165 3.60 19.36 19.61
C ALA A 165 3.54 20.35 18.43
N THR A 166 4.69 20.72 17.85
CA THR A 166 4.73 21.56 16.64
C THR A 166 4.03 20.89 15.47
N LEU A 167 4.30 19.60 15.23
CA LEU A 167 3.63 18.86 14.16
C LEU A 167 2.11 18.82 14.35
N PHE A 168 1.64 18.58 15.57
CA PHE A 168 0.20 18.52 15.87
C PHE A 168 -0.47 19.89 15.69
N ALA A 169 0.14 20.96 16.17
CA ALA A 169 -0.37 22.31 15.98
C ALA A 169 -0.52 22.66 14.49
N VAL A 170 0.54 22.42 13.70
CA VAL A 170 0.50 22.68 12.24
C VAL A 170 -0.53 21.77 11.55
N ALA A 171 -0.66 20.52 11.97
CA ALA A 171 -1.66 19.61 11.39
C ALA A 171 -3.10 20.09 11.66
N GLN A 172 -3.39 20.61 12.86
CA GLN A 172 -4.69 21.19 13.19
C GLN A 172 -4.96 22.47 12.38
N ASP A 173 -3.94 23.31 12.17
CA ASP A 173 -4.06 24.54 11.37
C ASP A 173 -4.38 24.24 9.89
N VAL A 174 -3.70 23.23 9.32
CA VAL A 174 -3.92 22.83 7.92
C VAL A 174 -5.25 22.08 7.76
N HIS A 175 -5.62 21.25 8.73
CA HIS A 175 -6.83 20.44 8.70
C HIS A 175 -7.65 20.61 9.98
N PRO A 176 -8.55 21.61 10.03
CA PRO A 176 -9.40 21.87 11.20
C PRO A 176 -10.25 20.67 11.63
N PHE A 177 -10.48 19.70 10.75
CA PHE A 177 -11.14 18.43 11.11
C PHE A 177 -10.40 17.66 12.22
N LEU A 178 -9.07 17.78 12.29
CA LEU A 178 -8.24 17.05 13.27
C LEU A 178 -8.38 17.59 14.70
N SER A 179 -8.83 18.84 14.89
CA SER A 179 -9.01 19.43 16.23
C SER A 179 -10.13 18.77 17.06
N HIS A 180 -11.00 17.99 16.41
CA HIS A 180 -12.14 17.32 17.03
C HIS A 180 -11.74 16.05 17.81
N PHE A 181 -10.51 15.57 17.64
CA PHE A 181 -10.02 14.35 18.29
C PHE A 181 -9.27 14.67 19.57
N GLU A 182 -9.55 13.91 20.63
CA GLU A 182 -8.92 14.13 21.93
C GLU A 182 -7.42 13.79 21.88
N ASN A 183 -6.58 14.64 22.46
CA ASN A 183 -5.12 14.45 22.53
C ASN A 183 -4.46 14.14 21.17
N ASP A 184 -5.04 14.63 20.07
CA ASP A 184 -4.51 14.44 18.72
C ASP A 184 -4.31 12.97 18.32
N TRP A 185 -5.09 12.04 18.90
CA TRP A 185 -4.86 10.61 18.69
C TRP A 185 -4.95 10.20 17.22
N ALA A 186 -5.80 10.87 16.43
CA ALA A 186 -5.96 10.60 15.01
C ALA A 186 -4.72 11.00 14.22
N THR A 187 -4.18 12.19 14.48
CA THR A 187 -2.94 12.69 13.87
C THR A 187 -1.76 11.79 14.24
N GLU A 188 -1.63 11.45 15.53
CA GLU A 188 -0.61 10.52 16.03
C GLU A 188 -0.66 9.18 15.30
N ALA A 189 -1.85 8.57 15.19
CA ALA A 189 -2.02 7.27 14.55
C ALA A 189 -1.64 7.29 13.06
N ILE A 190 -1.99 8.36 12.34
CA ILE A 190 -1.62 8.55 10.93
C ILE A 190 -0.11 8.66 10.77
N VAL A 191 0.55 9.46 11.61
CA VAL A 191 2.01 9.65 11.58
C VAL A 191 2.74 8.34 11.92
N HIS A 192 2.28 7.60 12.94
CA HIS A 192 2.81 6.27 13.28
C HIS A 192 2.73 5.32 12.09
N GLN A 193 1.58 5.27 11.43
CA GLN A 193 1.36 4.42 10.27
C GLN A 193 2.34 4.78 9.14
N TYR A 194 2.57 6.07 8.89
CA TYR A 194 3.55 6.53 7.92
C TYR A 194 4.99 6.12 8.30
N MET A 195 5.44 6.45 9.51
CA MET A 195 6.80 6.16 9.97
C MET A 195 7.08 4.65 9.95
N LYS A 196 6.13 3.82 10.37
CA LYS A 196 6.22 2.36 10.29
C LYS A 196 6.42 1.88 8.85
N ASN A 197 5.65 2.43 7.92
CA ASN A 197 5.76 2.08 6.49
C ASN A 197 7.09 2.57 5.89
N LYS A 198 7.53 3.79 6.22
CA LYS A 198 8.82 4.35 5.78
C LYS A 198 9.98 3.51 6.27
N ARG A 199 10.01 3.13 7.56
CA ARG A 199 11.02 2.21 8.11
C ARG A 199 11.00 0.86 7.40
N LYS A 200 9.83 0.27 7.18
CA LYS A 200 9.68 -1.00 6.45
C LYS A 200 10.32 -0.91 5.05
N THR A 201 10.12 0.19 4.33
CA THR A 201 10.74 0.43 3.03
C THR A 201 12.26 0.56 3.13
N LEU A 202 12.78 1.33 4.08
CA LEU A 202 14.23 1.52 4.25
C LEU A 202 14.95 0.22 4.67
N TYR A 203 14.31 -0.61 5.50
CA TYR A 203 14.83 -1.94 5.82
C TYR A 203 14.87 -2.89 4.63
N LYS A 204 13.97 -2.71 3.64
CA LYS A 204 14.00 -3.49 2.39
C LYS A 204 15.08 -2.97 1.45
N ALA A 205 15.24 -1.64 1.38
CA ALA A 205 16.27 -0.99 0.58
C ALA A 205 17.70 -1.18 1.14
N GLY A 206 17.84 -1.61 2.40
CA GLY A 206 19.14 -1.77 3.05
C GLY A 206 19.73 -0.46 3.59
N SER A 207 19.04 0.67 3.42
CA SER A 207 19.50 1.98 3.93
C SER A 207 19.45 2.09 5.46
N LEU A 208 18.64 1.25 6.11
CA LEU A 208 18.55 1.20 7.58
C LEU A 208 18.92 -0.22 8.05
N GLU A 209 19.80 -0.30 9.05
CA GLU A 209 20.18 -1.58 9.65
C GLU A 209 19.02 -2.14 10.49
N LYS A 210 18.64 -3.40 10.24
CA LYS A 210 17.62 -4.06 11.06
C LYS A 210 18.17 -4.27 12.47
N PRO A 211 17.36 -4.08 13.53
CA PRO A 211 17.82 -4.34 14.90
C PRO A 211 18.36 -5.77 15.03
N LYS A 212 19.44 -5.95 15.80
CA LYS A 212 20.15 -7.25 15.96
C LYS A 212 19.22 -8.41 16.32
N GLY A 213 18.17 -8.13 17.09
CA GLY A 213 17.12 -9.10 17.44
C GLY A 213 16.34 -9.66 16.26
N TYR A 214 16.43 -9.11 15.04
CA TYR A 214 15.76 -9.68 13.86
C TYR A 214 16.66 -10.60 13.03
N LYS A 215 17.95 -10.73 13.38
CA LYS A 215 18.90 -11.57 12.62
C LYS A 215 18.46 -13.04 12.63
N TYR A 216 18.08 -13.57 13.79
CA TYR A 216 17.62 -14.95 13.93
C TYR A 216 16.33 -15.23 13.13
N LEU A 217 15.44 -14.23 12.97
CA LEU A 217 14.23 -14.37 12.15
C LEU A 217 14.58 -14.52 10.67
N LYS A 218 15.61 -13.84 10.19
CA LYS A 218 16.11 -13.99 8.82
C LYS A 218 16.78 -15.35 8.61
N GLU A 219 17.59 -15.79 9.57
CA GLU A 219 18.22 -17.11 9.55
C GLU A 219 17.17 -18.23 9.59
N ASN A 220 16.15 -18.11 10.43
CA ASN A 220 15.05 -19.07 10.50
C ASN A 220 14.19 -19.04 9.24
N ALA A 221 13.94 -17.86 8.65
CA ALA A 221 13.23 -17.76 7.38
C ALA A 221 14.03 -18.40 6.22
N ALA A 222 15.36 -18.28 6.22
CA ALA A 222 16.23 -18.91 5.23
C ALA A 222 16.31 -20.44 5.41
N LYS A 223 16.28 -20.92 6.66
CA LYS A 223 16.22 -22.36 6.97
C LYS A 223 14.85 -23.00 6.67
N ARG A 224 13.80 -22.20 6.56
CA ARG A 224 12.46 -22.69 6.21
C ARG A 224 12.41 -23.03 4.73
N ASP A 225 12.13 -24.29 4.45
CA ASP A 225 11.87 -24.78 3.11
C ASP A 225 10.58 -24.14 2.57
N GLN A 226 10.72 -23.14 1.71
CA GLN A 226 9.57 -22.46 1.09
C GLN A 226 8.76 -23.38 0.19
N SER A 227 9.35 -24.49 -0.29
CA SER A 227 8.65 -25.47 -1.13
C SER A 227 7.56 -26.22 -0.37
N LYS A 228 7.67 -26.30 0.96
CA LYS A 228 6.68 -26.92 1.86
C LYS A 228 5.60 -25.94 2.35
N SER A 229 5.51 -24.75 1.76
CA SER A 229 4.45 -23.79 2.11
C SER A 229 3.08 -24.41 1.87
N HIS A 230 2.22 -24.43 2.90
CA HIS A 230 0.83 -24.90 2.80
C HIS A 230 0.07 -24.24 1.64
N LYS A 231 0.40 -22.99 1.28
CA LYS A 231 -0.21 -22.32 0.13
C LYS A 231 0.12 -23.04 -1.18
N LYS A 232 1.37 -23.44 -1.40
CA LYS A 232 1.80 -24.15 -2.61
C LYS A 232 1.18 -25.55 -2.68
N THR A 233 1.06 -26.22 -1.54
CA THR A 233 0.34 -27.50 -1.47
C THR A 233 -1.14 -27.31 -1.76
N ALA A 234 -1.78 -26.27 -1.22
CA ALA A 234 -3.19 -25.99 -1.45
C ALA A 234 -3.47 -25.63 -2.91
N THR A 235 -2.62 -24.81 -3.56
CA THR A 235 -2.76 -24.50 -4.99
C THR A 235 -2.57 -25.76 -5.84
N LYS A 236 -1.54 -26.55 -5.56
CA LYS A 236 -1.30 -27.82 -6.27
C LYS A 236 -2.47 -28.79 -6.13
N ASN A 237 -3.04 -28.91 -4.92
CA ASN A 237 -4.20 -29.76 -4.67
C ASN A 237 -5.45 -29.23 -5.36
N TYR A 238 -5.66 -27.91 -5.36
CA TYR A 238 -6.78 -27.28 -6.08
C TYR A 238 -6.68 -27.54 -7.59
N GLU A 239 -5.51 -27.35 -8.19
CA GLU A 239 -5.25 -27.64 -9.60
C GLU A 239 -5.44 -29.13 -9.92
N ALA A 240 -4.93 -30.02 -9.07
CA ALA A 240 -5.11 -31.46 -9.22
C ALA A 240 -6.60 -31.85 -9.17
N ASN A 241 -7.34 -31.35 -8.19
CA ASN A 241 -8.78 -31.61 -8.05
C ASN A 241 -9.57 -31.03 -9.23
N LYS A 242 -9.23 -29.84 -9.71
CA LYS A 242 -9.84 -29.21 -10.90
C LYS A 242 -9.62 -30.09 -12.13
N LEU A 243 -8.41 -30.63 -12.31
CA LEU A 243 -8.08 -31.52 -13.42
C LEU A 243 -8.80 -32.87 -13.33
N GLU A 244 -8.85 -33.48 -12.14
CA GLU A 244 -9.59 -34.73 -11.91
C GLU A 244 -11.09 -34.55 -12.17
N HIS A 245 -11.67 -33.46 -11.68
CA HIS A 245 -13.07 -33.12 -11.95
C HIS A 245 -13.35 -32.97 -13.45
N LYS A 246 -12.48 -32.27 -14.18
CA LYS A 246 -12.58 -32.14 -15.64
C LYS A 246 -12.53 -33.50 -16.34
N LYS A 247 -11.56 -34.34 -15.99
CA LYS A 247 -11.44 -35.71 -16.54
C LYS A 247 -12.66 -36.57 -16.23
N ALA A 248 -13.21 -36.48 -15.01
CA ALA A 248 -14.42 -37.18 -14.63
C ALA A 248 -15.64 -36.72 -15.46
N LYS A 249 -15.81 -35.41 -15.67
CA LYS A 249 -16.87 -34.85 -16.53
C LYS A 249 -16.75 -35.36 -17.98
N GLU A 250 -15.54 -35.39 -18.52
CA GLU A 250 -15.27 -35.93 -19.87
C GLU A 250 -15.56 -37.43 -19.97
N TYR A 251 -15.14 -38.22 -18.98
CA TYR A 251 -15.42 -39.66 -18.92
C TYR A 251 -16.91 -39.95 -18.82
N GLN A 252 -17.66 -39.20 -18.00
CA GLN A 252 -19.11 -39.31 -17.91
C GLN A 252 -19.80 -38.97 -19.24
N ARG A 253 -19.37 -37.91 -19.93
CA ARG A 253 -19.87 -37.56 -21.27
C ARG A 253 -19.61 -38.68 -22.28
N HIS A 254 -18.44 -39.32 -22.21
CA HIS A 254 -18.09 -40.45 -23.06
C HIS A 254 -18.99 -41.67 -22.78
N LEU A 255 -19.21 -42.04 -21.51
CA LEU A 255 -20.11 -43.14 -21.14
C LEU A 255 -21.55 -42.90 -21.61
N LYS A 256 -22.06 -41.67 -21.48
CA LYS A 256 -23.40 -41.32 -21.99
C LYS A 256 -23.51 -41.51 -23.51
N ARG A 257 -22.46 -41.17 -24.28
CA ARG A 257 -22.43 -41.39 -25.73
C ARG A 257 -22.45 -42.87 -26.10
N ILE A 258 -21.69 -43.70 -25.38
CA ILE A 258 -21.70 -45.15 -25.59
C ILE A 258 -23.09 -45.71 -25.27
N SER A 259 -23.66 -45.35 -24.12
CA SER A 259 -24.98 -45.83 -23.72
C SER A 259 -26.05 -45.45 -24.73
N ARG A 260 -26.04 -44.21 -25.25
CA ARG A 260 -26.97 -43.78 -26.29
C ARG A 260 -26.83 -44.64 -27.55
N LYS A 261 -25.60 -44.90 -27.99
CA LYS A 261 -25.33 -45.73 -29.16
C LYS A 261 -25.83 -47.17 -28.99
N VAL A 262 -25.65 -47.76 -27.80
CA VAL A 262 -26.15 -49.12 -27.51
C VAL A 262 -27.68 -49.18 -27.58
N MET A 263 -28.37 -48.18 -27.03
CA MET A 263 -29.84 -48.09 -27.11
C MET A 263 -30.32 -47.91 -28.56
N GLU A 264 -29.63 -47.07 -29.35
CA GLU A 264 -29.91 -46.88 -30.78
C GLU A 264 -29.72 -48.18 -31.57
N ASP A 265 -28.67 -48.97 -31.26
CA ASP A 265 -28.43 -50.26 -31.92
C ASP A 265 -29.50 -51.30 -31.53
N GLU A 266 -29.97 -51.34 -30.27
CA GLU A 266 -31.05 -52.23 -29.81
C GLU A 266 -32.41 -51.89 -30.46
N GLU A 267 -32.76 -50.61 -30.57
CA GLU A 267 -34.00 -50.15 -31.21
C GLU A 267 -34.03 -50.53 -32.71
N ASN A 268 -32.88 -50.39 -33.39
CA ASN A 268 -32.74 -50.74 -34.81
C ASN A 268 -32.82 -52.26 -35.07
N GLU A 269 -32.46 -53.10 -34.08
CA GLU A 269 -32.68 -54.55 -34.15
C GLU A 269 -34.15 -54.92 -33.94
N GLN A 270 -34.88 -54.16 -33.12
CA GLN A 270 -36.30 -54.40 -32.84
C GLN A 270 -37.22 -53.91 -33.98
N GLU A 271 -36.85 -52.84 -34.68
CA GLU A 271 -37.62 -52.29 -35.82
C GLU A 271 -37.60 -53.21 -37.07
N LYS A 272 -36.77 -54.27 -37.10
CA LYS A 272 -36.85 -55.30 -38.15
C LYS A 272 -37.94 -56.35 -37.94
N GLY A 273 -38.64 -56.34 -36.79
CA GLY A 273 -39.66 -57.32 -36.44
C GLY A 273 -41.11 -56.87 -36.58
N ASP A 274 -41.38 -55.56 -36.53
CA ASP A 274 -42.74 -55.05 -36.43
C ASP A 274 -43.22 -54.43 -37.75
N GLU A 275 -43.95 -55.26 -38.49
CA GLU A 275 -44.76 -54.91 -39.64
C GLU A 275 -45.70 -53.73 -39.31
N PHE A 276 -45.53 -52.65 -40.07
CA PHE A 276 -46.21 -51.35 -39.92
C PHE A 276 -47.74 -51.47 -39.81
N ILE A 277 -48.28 -51.37 -38.58
CA ILE A 277 -49.72 -51.22 -38.34
C ILE A 277 -50.08 -49.74 -38.43
N GLN A 278 -50.68 -49.39 -39.57
CA GLN A 278 -51.08 -48.04 -39.93
C GLN A 278 -52.26 -47.56 -39.07
N GLY A 279 -51.99 -46.76 -38.03
CA GLY A 279 -53.01 -45.87 -37.47
C GLY A 279 -52.92 -45.61 -35.97
N SER A 280 -52.32 -44.48 -35.59
CA SER A 280 -52.74 -43.71 -34.42
C SER A 280 -52.06 -42.33 -34.42
N SER A 281 -52.83 -41.29 -34.76
CA SER A 281 -52.49 -39.90 -34.47
C SER A 281 -52.36 -39.71 -32.96
N ARG A 282 -51.23 -39.19 -32.51
CA ARG A 282 -51.12 -38.60 -31.17
C ARG A 282 -50.35 -37.29 -31.25
N ASP A 283 -51.13 -36.23 -31.42
CA ASP A 283 -50.77 -34.86 -31.09
C ASP A 283 -50.55 -34.78 -29.57
N GLY A 284 -49.42 -34.21 -29.13
CA GLY A 284 -49.25 -33.96 -27.69
C GLY A 284 -47.84 -33.59 -27.26
N ASP A 285 -47.72 -32.30 -26.93
CA ASP A 285 -46.82 -31.68 -25.96
C ASP A 285 -45.40 -31.27 -26.39
N GLU A 286 -45.23 -29.95 -26.36
CA GLU A 286 -44.04 -29.16 -26.58
C GLU A 286 -43.07 -29.35 -25.41
N ASP A 287 -41.94 -30.02 -25.68
CA ASP A 287 -40.83 -30.12 -24.74
C ASP A 287 -40.15 -28.75 -24.60
N VAL A 288 -40.25 -28.18 -23.41
CA VAL A 288 -39.63 -26.92 -23.03
C VAL A 288 -38.15 -27.18 -22.77
N ASP A 289 -37.31 -26.77 -23.71
CA ASP A 289 -35.85 -26.79 -23.58
C ASP A 289 -35.41 -26.05 -22.30
N MET A 290 -35.20 -26.80 -21.23
CA MET A 290 -34.46 -26.36 -20.04
C MET A 290 -33.00 -26.21 -20.46
N ALA A 291 -32.68 -25.07 -21.07
CA ALA A 291 -31.33 -24.58 -21.20
C ALA A 291 -30.71 -24.54 -19.80
N ASP A 292 -29.90 -25.55 -19.51
CA ASP A 292 -28.95 -25.57 -18.40
C ASP A 292 -27.94 -24.45 -18.69
N GLU A 293 -28.34 -23.21 -18.38
CA GLU A 293 -27.46 -22.08 -18.20
C GLU A 293 -26.52 -22.46 -17.04
N GLU A 294 -25.49 -23.26 -17.35
CA GLU A 294 -24.23 -23.30 -16.61
C GLU A 294 -23.69 -21.86 -16.68
N ASN A 295 -24.22 -21.00 -15.81
CA ASN A 295 -23.74 -19.68 -15.50
C ASN A 295 -22.43 -19.87 -14.73
N ASP A 296 -21.40 -20.31 -15.46
CA ASP A 296 -19.99 -20.22 -15.12
C ASP A 296 -19.63 -18.72 -15.12
N ASN A 297 -20.23 -17.98 -14.19
CA ASN A 297 -19.60 -16.78 -13.66
C ASN A 297 -18.38 -17.28 -12.87
N ASP A 298 -17.33 -17.61 -13.62
CA ASP A 298 -15.95 -17.45 -13.21
C ASP A 298 -15.83 -16.01 -12.71
N ILE A 299 -16.13 -15.83 -11.42
CA ILE A 299 -15.66 -14.71 -10.65
C ILE A 299 -14.15 -14.92 -10.62
N GLU A 300 -13.49 -14.41 -11.66
CA GLU A 300 -12.09 -14.06 -11.64
C GLU A 300 -11.91 -13.18 -10.41
N GLY A 301 -11.48 -13.81 -9.32
CA GLY A 301 -11.09 -13.19 -8.08
C GLY A 301 -9.86 -12.34 -8.36
N GLY A 302 -10.11 -11.13 -8.86
CA GLY A 302 -9.07 -10.16 -9.11
C GLY A 302 -8.38 -9.80 -7.80
N ASN A 303 -7.06 -10.03 -7.74
CA ASN A 303 -6.23 -9.78 -6.57
C ASN A 303 -5.05 -8.84 -6.83
#